data_AF-A0A962Q005-F1
#
_entry.id   AF-A0A962Q005-F1
#
_cell.length_a   1.000
_cell.length_b   1.000
_cell.length_c   1.000
_cell.angle_alpha   90.00
_cell.angle_beta   90.00
_cell.angle_gamma   90.00
#
_symmetry.space_group_name_H-M   'P 1'
#
loop_
_entity.id
_entity.type
_entity.pdbx_description
1 polymer ?
#
loop_
_entity_poly.entity_id
_entity_poly.type
_entity_poly.pdbx_seq_one_letter_code
_entity_poly.pdbx_strand_id
1 'polypeptide(L)'
;MLEITAALSLGAIAWTLTEYLLHRFVFHGRSVRGPGAREHRRHHAQADYFAPAWQKAIAAVAAVSILLPLSSLLIGVTLGAAFTLGFVAMYILYEILHRRAHTHPPRNRYGRWRRKHHFAHHFADPRLAQGVTTPLWDRVFGTRLLVERVRVPRRLAMRWLVDDAGEILDAFAADYLLVGSRRRDEASRGDDAASAMANRQPRD
;
A
#
# COMPACT_ATOMS: atom_id res chain seq x y z
N MET A 1 16.84 27.90 8.38
CA MET A 1 16.88 26.85 7.32
C MET A 1 16.86 25.44 7.90
N LEU A 2 17.77 25.09 8.82
CA LEU A 2 17.82 23.75 9.42
C LEU A 2 16.51 23.31 10.08
N GLU A 3 15.87 24.18 10.86
CA GLU A 3 14.61 23.88 11.57
C GLU A 3 13.45 23.61 10.60
N ILE A 4 13.37 24.36 9.50
CA ILE A 4 12.35 24.17 8.46
C ILE A 4 12.54 22.81 7.78
N THR A 5 13.79 22.45 7.43
CA THR A 5 14.12 21.15 6.85
C THR A 5 13.80 20.00 7.82
N ALA A 6 14.08 20.19 9.12
CA ALA A 6 13.76 19.22 10.16
C ALA A 6 12.24 19.04 10.30
N ALA A 7 11.47 20.13 10.39
CA ALA A 7 10.01 20.08 10.46
C ALA A 7 9.39 19.40 9.23
N LEU A 8 9.86 19.74 8.04
CA LEU A 8 9.43 19.10 6.79
C LEU A 8 9.73 17.61 6.78
N SER A 9 10.95 17.21 7.18
CA SER A 9 11.34 15.81 7.27
C SER A 9 10.51 15.05 8.31
N LEU A 10 10.22 15.67 9.45
CA LEU A 10 9.39 15.09 10.50
C LEU A 10 7.94 14.90 10.03
N GLY A 11 7.40 15.84 9.27
CA GLY A 11 6.10 15.70 8.60
C GLY A 11 6.06 14.50 7.67
N ALA A 12 7.08 14.35 6.83
CA ALA A 12 7.21 13.21 5.93
C ALA A 12 7.32 11.87 6.68
N ILE A 13 8.10 11.81 7.76
CA ILE A 13 8.20 10.63 8.63
C ILE A 13 6.85 10.33 9.30
N ALA A 14 6.16 11.36 9.80
CA ALA A 14 4.85 11.23 10.40
C ALA A 14 3.82 10.65 9.42
N TRP A 15 3.84 11.05 8.14
CA TRP A 15 3.02 10.40 7.13
C TRP A 15 3.31 8.90 7.03
N THR A 16 4.57 8.48 7.00
CA THR A 16 4.87 7.03 6.87
C THR A 16 4.34 6.22 8.06
N LEU A 17 4.25 6.82 9.25
CA LEU A 17 3.59 6.22 10.40
C LEU A 17 2.07 6.19 10.20
N THR A 18 1.48 7.30 9.77
CA THR A 18 0.04 7.38 9.47
C THR A 18 -0.37 6.36 8.41
N GLU A 19 0.39 6.23 7.33
CA GLU A 19 0.23 5.20 6.29
C GLU A 19 0.12 3.80 6.92
N TYR A 20 1.09 3.43 7.75
CA TYR A 20 1.11 2.15 8.45
C TYR A 20 -0.13 1.95 9.34
N LEU A 21 -0.48 2.95 10.14
CA LEU A 21 -1.63 2.88 11.06
C LEU A 21 -2.96 2.79 10.31
N LEU A 22 -3.12 3.56 9.23
CA LEU A 22 -4.30 3.50 8.37
C LEU A 22 -4.43 2.12 7.72
N HIS A 23 -3.35 1.59 7.15
CA HIS A 23 -3.34 0.26 6.54
C HIS A 23 -3.76 -0.82 7.54
N ARG A 24 -3.11 -0.83 8.70
CA ARG A 24 -3.35 -1.85 9.72
C ARG A 24 -4.72 -1.76 10.37
N PHE A 25 -5.14 -0.57 10.80
CA PHE A 25 -6.30 -0.41 11.68
C PHE A 25 -7.55 0.10 10.97
N VAL A 26 -7.39 0.94 9.94
CA VAL A 26 -8.53 1.52 9.22
C VAL A 26 -8.90 0.67 8.01
N PHE A 27 -7.92 0.20 7.24
CA PHE A 27 -8.18 -0.53 6.01
C PHE A 27 -8.34 -2.04 6.23
N HIS A 28 -7.58 -2.63 7.17
CA HIS A 28 -7.63 -4.06 7.52
C HIS A 28 -8.12 -4.41 8.94
N GLY A 29 -8.56 -3.43 9.73
CA GLY A 29 -9.10 -3.65 11.08
C GLY A 29 -10.37 -4.55 11.15
N ARG A 30 -10.73 -4.98 12.37
CA ARG A 30 -11.81 -5.95 12.61
C ARG A 30 -13.24 -5.42 12.38
N SER A 31 -13.50 -4.12 12.54
CA SER A 31 -14.85 -3.51 12.49
C SER A 31 -15.17 -2.77 11.17
N VAL A 32 -14.43 -3.06 10.12
CA VAL A 32 -14.14 -2.09 9.06
C VAL A 32 -15.29 -1.90 8.06
N ARG A 33 -16.07 -0.83 8.29
CA ARG A 33 -17.22 -0.39 7.46
C ARG A 33 -17.04 1.00 6.84
N GLY A 34 -15.87 1.62 6.94
CA GLY A 34 -15.59 2.98 6.43
C GLY A 34 -15.30 3.04 4.92
N PRO A 35 -15.37 4.24 4.29
CA PRO A 35 -15.10 4.43 2.87
C PRO A 35 -13.67 4.01 2.48
N GLY A 36 -12.65 4.43 3.22
CA GLY A 36 -11.26 4.08 2.91
C GLY A 36 -11.02 2.57 2.83
N ALA A 37 -11.70 1.79 3.66
CA ALA A 37 -11.57 0.35 3.61
C ALA A 37 -12.41 -0.34 2.55
N ARG A 38 -13.54 0.23 2.14
CA ARG A 38 -14.25 -0.23 0.95
C ARG A 38 -13.35 -0.08 -0.27
N GLU A 39 -12.73 1.09 -0.41
CA GLU A 39 -11.77 1.38 -1.48
C GLU A 39 -10.57 0.42 -1.43
N HIS A 40 -10.00 0.21 -0.25
CA HIS A 40 -8.86 -0.70 -0.07
C HIS A 40 -9.20 -2.16 -0.39
N ARG A 41 -10.33 -2.68 0.09
CA ARG A 41 -10.78 -4.03 -0.24
C ARG A 41 -11.05 -4.21 -1.73
N ARG A 42 -11.64 -3.18 -2.37
CA ARG A 42 -11.85 -3.21 -3.81
C ARG A 42 -10.52 -3.25 -4.56
N HIS A 43 -9.52 -2.50 -4.11
CA HIS A 43 -8.16 -2.55 -4.65
C HIS A 43 -7.50 -3.92 -4.46
N HIS A 44 -7.66 -4.58 -3.31
CA HIS A 44 -7.17 -5.96 -3.12
C HIS A 44 -7.89 -6.97 -4.04
N ALA A 45 -9.18 -6.77 -4.31
CA ALA A 45 -9.97 -7.64 -5.17
C ALA A 45 -9.71 -7.39 -6.67
N GLN A 46 -9.33 -6.17 -7.03
CA GLN A 46 -9.08 -5.67 -8.39
C GLN A 46 -7.76 -4.86 -8.34
N ALA A 47 -6.62 -5.52 -8.55
CA ALA A 47 -5.30 -4.92 -8.35
C ALA A 47 -5.02 -3.69 -9.26
N ASP A 48 -5.78 -3.56 -10.35
CA ASP A 48 -5.77 -2.44 -11.28
C ASP A 48 -6.73 -1.29 -10.92
N TYR A 49 -7.63 -1.51 -9.95
CA TYR A 49 -8.54 -0.49 -9.43
C TYR A 49 -7.83 0.46 -8.47
N PHE A 50 -8.15 1.75 -8.53
CA PHE A 50 -7.73 2.73 -7.55
C PHE A 50 -8.88 3.68 -7.24
N ALA A 51 -9.00 4.10 -5.98
CA ALA A 51 -9.90 5.17 -5.60
C ALA A 51 -9.69 6.41 -6.49
N PRO A 52 -10.77 7.07 -6.93
CA PRO A 52 -10.71 8.30 -7.71
C PRO A 52 -9.83 9.38 -7.07
N ALA A 53 -9.16 10.18 -7.91
CA ALA A 53 -8.26 11.23 -7.45
C ALA A 53 -8.94 12.27 -6.54
N TRP A 54 -10.22 12.57 -6.76
CA TRP A 54 -10.97 13.52 -5.94
C TRP A 54 -11.17 13.02 -4.50
N GLN A 55 -11.38 11.72 -4.27
CA GLN A 55 -11.47 11.17 -2.91
C GLN A 55 -10.14 11.30 -2.17
N LYS A 56 -9.04 11.06 -2.89
CA LYS A 56 -7.68 11.23 -2.38
C LYS A 56 -7.37 12.70 -2.08
N ALA A 57 -7.87 13.62 -2.90
CA ALA A 57 -7.76 15.06 -2.67
C ALA A 57 -8.56 15.49 -1.43
N ILE A 58 -9.77 14.97 -1.22
CA ILE A 58 -10.55 15.23 0.01
C ILE A 58 -9.78 14.75 1.25
N ALA A 59 -9.16 13.57 1.21
CA ALA A 59 -8.34 13.08 2.31
C ALA A 59 -7.13 14.00 2.58
N ALA A 60 -6.47 14.53 1.54
CA ALA A 60 -5.39 15.49 1.66
C ALA A 60 -5.86 16.81 2.31
N VAL A 61 -6.99 17.35 1.82
CA VAL A 61 -7.59 18.59 2.36
C VAL A 61 -7.94 18.39 3.82
N ALA A 62 -8.59 17.29 4.19
CA ALA A 62 -8.90 16.98 5.59
C ALA A 62 -7.63 16.91 6.46
N ALA A 63 -6.56 16.27 5.97
CA ALA A 63 -5.29 16.22 6.67
C ALA A 63 -4.68 17.63 6.86
N VAL A 64 -4.67 18.48 5.83
CA VAL A 64 -4.19 19.87 5.93
C VAL A 64 -5.02 20.68 6.92
N SER A 65 -6.35 20.60 6.82
CA SER A 65 -7.27 21.34 7.70
C SER A 65 -7.10 21.00 9.18
N ILE A 66 -6.64 19.79 9.50
CA ILE A 66 -6.36 19.35 10.87
C ILE A 66 -4.92 19.69 11.26
N LEU A 67 -3.94 19.31 10.44
CA LEU A 67 -2.53 19.37 10.79
C LEU A 67 -1.97 20.79 10.77
N LEU A 68 -2.40 21.64 9.83
CA LEU A 68 -1.87 23.00 9.73
C LEU A 68 -2.15 23.83 10.99
N PRO A 69 -3.40 23.98 11.49
CA PRO A 69 -3.65 24.75 12.70
C PRO A 69 -3.01 24.10 13.93
N LEU A 70 -3.09 22.77 14.05
CA LEU A 70 -2.53 22.06 15.21
C LEU A 70 -1.01 22.22 15.31
N SER A 71 -0.30 21.97 14.21
CA SER A 71 1.16 22.13 14.17
C SER A 71 1.57 23.60 14.30
N SER A 72 0.83 24.53 13.71
CA SER A 72 1.10 25.97 13.86
C SER A 72 0.98 26.43 15.32
N LEU A 73 0.00 25.89 16.06
CA LEU A 73 -0.17 26.16 17.49
C LEU A 73 0.98 25.59 18.34
N LEU A 74 1.48 24.40 18.00
CA LEU A 74 2.48 23.69 18.79
C LEU A 74 3.92 24.17 18.56
N ILE A 75 4.28 24.47 17.30
CA ILE A 75 5.67 24.74 16.89
C ILE A 75 5.82 26.05 16.11
N GLY A 76 4.77 26.89 16.08
CA GLY A 76 4.74 28.15 15.36
C GLY A 76 4.35 28.00 13.89
N VAL A 77 3.79 29.07 13.30
CA VAL A 77 3.18 29.06 11.97
C VAL A 77 4.14 28.56 10.88
N THR A 78 5.38 29.05 10.86
CA THR A 78 6.36 28.68 9.83
C THR A 78 6.74 27.20 9.89
N LEU A 79 7.04 26.67 11.08
CA LEU A 79 7.43 25.26 11.22
C LEU A 79 6.22 24.33 11.09
N GLY A 80 5.04 24.74 11.55
CA GLY A 80 3.80 24.01 11.37
C GLY A 80 3.40 23.86 9.91
N ALA A 81 3.54 24.94 9.12
CA ALA A 81 3.37 24.89 7.67
C ALA A 81 4.38 23.95 7.00
N ALA A 82 5.66 24.00 7.39
CA ALA A 82 6.70 23.12 6.85
C ALA A 82 6.42 21.64 7.17
N PHE A 83 6.03 21.32 8.41
CA PHE A 83 5.62 19.99 8.82
C PHE A 83 4.43 19.48 8.00
N THR A 84 3.38 20.29 7.90
CA THR A 84 2.16 19.91 7.16
C THR A 84 2.46 19.70 5.68
N LEU A 85 3.32 20.53 5.08
CA LEU A 85 3.78 20.37 3.70
C LEU A 85 4.54 19.05 3.52
N GLY A 86 5.47 18.72 4.42
CA GLY A 86 6.21 17.46 4.38
C GLY A 86 5.31 16.23 4.49
N PHE A 87 4.30 16.29 5.37
CA PHE A 87 3.30 15.25 5.53
C PHE A 87 2.51 14.99 4.24
N VAL A 88 1.94 16.05 3.65
CA VAL A 88 1.12 15.93 2.43
C VAL A 88 1.97 15.57 1.21
N ALA A 89 3.19 16.10 1.12
CA ALA A 89 4.13 15.74 0.05
C ALA A 89 4.46 14.24 0.08
N MET A 90 4.71 13.68 1.27
CA MET A 90 4.95 12.25 1.42
C MET A 90 3.69 11.42 1.15
N TYR A 91 2.50 11.90 1.52
CA TYR A 91 1.22 11.27 1.11
C TYR A 91 1.07 11.16 -0.41
N ILE A 92 1.30 12.25 -1.14
CA ILE A 92 1.21 12.26 -2.60
C ILE A 92 2.25 11.30 -3.20
N LEU A 93 3.47 11.32 -2.66
CA LEU A 93 4.53 10.42 -3.06
C LEU A 93 4.12 8.95 -2.83
N TYR A 94 3.57 8.62 -1.66
CA TYR A 94 3.00 7.31 -1.36
C TYR A 94 1.96 6.88 -2.41
N GLU A 95 1.00 7.75 -2.74
CA GLU A 95 -0.04 7.46 -3.74
C GLU A 95 0.52 7.15 -5.13
N ILE A 96 1.51 7.95 -5.57
CA ILE A 96 2.22 7.73 -6.84
C ILE A 96 2.93 6.39 -6.83
N LEU A 97 3.64 6.09 -5.74
CA LEU A 97 4.46 4.88 -5.63
C LEU A 97 3.60 3.62 -5.51
N HIS A 98 2.51 3.69 -4.76
CA HIS A 98 1.52 2.62 -4.65
C HIS A 98 0.91 2.31 -6.02
N ARG A 99 0.45 3.34 -6.75
CA ARG A 99 -0.06 3.15 -8.11
C ARG A 99 1.00 2.58 -9.05
N ARG A 100 2.25 3.07 -9.00
CA ARG A 100 3.35 2.59 -9.83
C ARG A 100 3.79 1.17 -9.48
N ALA A 101 3.57 0.71 -8.25
CA ALA A 101 3.82 -0.69 -7.90
C ALA A 101 2.97 -1.62 -8.76
N HIS A 102 1.71 -1.26 -9.01
CA HIS A 102 0.76 -2.06 -9.78
C HIS A 102 0.76 -1.78 -11.29
N THR A 103 1.15 -0.58 -11.72
CA THR A 103 0.97 -0.18 -13.13
C THR A 103 2.25 -0.20 -13.99
N HIS A 104 3.44 -0.21 -13.39
CA HIS A 104 4.70 -0.06 -14.13
C HIS A 104 5.80 -1.01 -13.63
N PRO A 105 6.78 -1.41 -14.46
CA PRO A 105 7.94 -2.18 -14.00
C PRO A 105 8.85 -1.35 -13.07
N PRO A 106 9.70 -1.98 -12.26
CA PRO A 106 10.52 -1.27 -11.28
C PRO A 106 11.72 -0.65 -12.00
N ARG A 107 12.09 0.58 -11.65
CA ARG A 107 13.21 1.30 -12.30
C ARG A 107 14.53 1.22 -11.52
N ASN A 108 14.48 0.81 -10.26
CA ASN A 108 15.65 0.76 -9.38
C ASN A 108 15.46 -0.27 -8.26
N ARG A 109 16.52 -0.51 -7.48
CA ARG A 109 16.54 -1.47 -6.37
C ARG A 109 15.45 -1.21 -5.33
N TYR A 110 15.25 0.06 -4.96
CA TYR A 110 14.22 0.46 -4.01
C TYR A 110 12.81 0.13 -4.54
N GLY A 111 12.52 0.46 -5.80
CA GLY A 111 11.25 0.16 -6.45
C GLY A 111 10.97 -1.35 -6.53
N ARG A 112 11.99 -2.16 -6.84
CA ARG A 112 11.89 -3.64 -6.89
C ARG A 112 11.61 -4.21 -5.50
N TRP A 113 12.40 -3.82 -4.50
CA TRP A 113 12.20 -4.24 -3.10
C TRP A 113 10.80 -3.87 -2.59
N ARG A 114 10.43 -2.60 -2.71
CA ARG A 114 9.19 -2.07 -2.16
C ARG A 114 7.98 -2.72 -2.79
N ARG A 115 8.02 -2.98 -4.09
CA ARG A 115 6.94 -3.69 -4.77
C ARG A 115 6.81 -5.13 -4.27
N LYS A 116 7.92 -5.86 -4.14
CA LYS A 116 7.89 -7.23 -3.61
C LYS A 116 7.28 -7.24 -2.21
N HIS A 117 7.67 -6.28 -1.37
CA HIS A 117 7.10 -6.10 -0.04
C HIS A 117 5.58 -5.82 -0.09
N HIS A 118 5.15 -4.84 -0.90
CA HIS A 118 3.75 -4.51 -1.11
C HIS A 118 2.93 -5.68 -1.66
N PHE A 119 3.50 -6.48 -2.55
CA PHE A 119 2.81 -7.64 -3.11
C PHE A 119 2.77 -8.83 -2.15
N ALA A 120 3.74 -8.95 -1.24
CA ALA A 120 3.63 -9.89 -0.12
C ALA A 120 2.41 -9.55 0.75
N HIS A 121 2.15 -8.26 0.98
CA HIS A 121 0.92 -7.81 1.63
C HIS A 121 -0.33 -8.17 0.82
N HIS A 122 -0.34 -7.91 -0.50
CA HIS A 122 -1.51 -8.22 -1.32
C HIS A 122 -1.84 -9.71 -1.44
N PHE A 123 -0.81 -10.56 -1.59
CA PHE A 123 -0.99 -11.92 -2.09
C PHE A 123 -0.49 -13.02 -1.13
N ALA A 124 0.20 -12.68 -0.04
CA ALA A 124 0.65 -13.66 0.96
C ALA A 124 -0.10 -13.50 2.30
N ASP A 125 0.01 -12.35 2.98
CA ASP A 125 -0.81 -12.07 4.18
C ASP A 125 -1.13 -10.56 4.28
N PRO A 126 -2.38 -10.15 4.03
CA PRO A 126 -2.81 -8.75 4.12
C PRO A 126 -2.74 -8.13 5.53
N ARG A 127 -2.48 -8.94 6.57
CA ARG A 127 -2.31 -8.45 7.95
C ARG A 127 -0.86 -8.06 8.24
N LEU A 128 0.08 -8.41 7.37
CA LEU A 128 1.51 -8.10 7.50
C LEU A 128 1.98 -7.17 6.38
N ALA A 129 3.23 -6.69 6.46
CA ALA A 129 3.86 -5.83 5.46
C ALA A 129 3.00 -4.60 5.09
N GLN A 130 2.51 -3.90 6.12
CA GLN A 130 1.54 -2.81 5.97
C GLN A 130 2.18 -1.56 5.35
N GLY A 131 3.49 -1.34 5.53
CA GLY A 131 4.19 -0.18 5.02
C GLY A 131 4.50 -0.29 3.53
N VAL A 132 3.84 0.52 2.69
CA VAL A 132 4.11 0.60 1.25
C VAL A 132 5.31 1.49 0.95
N THR A 133 5.55 2.54 1.73
CA THR A 133 6.67 3.47 1.48
C THR A 133 7.96 2.96 2.11
N THR A 134 7.87 2.39 3.31
CA THR A 134 9.00 1.93 4.11
C THR A 134 8.57 0.79 5.02
N PRO A 135 9.43 -0.22 5.28
CA PRO A 135 9.10 -1.30 6.19
C PRO A 135 9.41 -0.93 7.65
N LEU A 136 9.86 0.31 7.93
CA LEU A 136 10.30 0.76 9.25
C LEU A 136 9.27 0.41 10.33
N TRP A 137 8.00 0.75 10.09
CA TRP A 137 6.93 0.52 11.05
C TRP A 137 6.54 -0.96 11.16
N ASP A 138 6.67 -1.73 10.08
CA ASP A 138 6.57 -3.19 10.19
C ASP A 138 7.67 -3.79 11.07
N ARG A 139 8.86 -3.17 11.12
CA ARG A 139 9.91 -3.56 12.06
C ARG A 139 9.55 -3.22 13.49
N VAL A 140 9.11 -1.99 13.71
CA VAL A 140 8.80 -1.45 15.05
C VAL A 140 7.64 -2.22 15.68
N PHE A 141 6.61 -2.54 14.90
CA PHE A 141 5.37 -3.18 15.39
C PHE A 141 5.28 -4.69 15.10
N GLY A 142 6.37 -5.31 14.68
CA GLY A 142 6.46 -6.77 14.52
C GLY A 142 5.59 -7.36 13.40
N THR A 143 5.31 -6.62 12.34
CA THR A 143 4.48 -7.08 11.19
C THR A 143 5.29 -7.31 9.92
N ARG A 144 6.60 -7.56 10.03
CA ARG A 144 7.42 -7.90 8.86
C ARG A 144 6.97 -9.21 8.24
N LEU A 145 6.98 -9.25 6.91
CA LEU A 145 6.80 -10.47 6.13
C LEU A 145 7.95 -10.59 5.14
N LEU A 146 8.67 -11.70 5.21
CA LEU A 146 9.71 -12.06 4.26
C LEU A 146 9.19 -13.23 3.42
N VAL A 147 9.25 -13.07 2.10
CA VAL A 147 8.87 -14.10 1.14
C VAL A 147 9.99 -14.24 0.13
N GLU A 148 10.37 -15.49 -0.16
CA GLU A 148 11.37 -15.77 -1.19
C GLU A 148 10.84 -15.33 -2.56
N ARG A 149 9.62 -15.77 -2.91
CA ARG A 149 8.87 -15.32 -4.08
C ARG A 149 7.41 -15.05 -3.71
N VAL A 150 6.85 -13.99 -4.26
CA VAL A 150 5.43 -13.67 -4.07
C VAL A 150 4.61 -14.49 -5.06
N ARG A 151 3.62 -15.23 -4.56
CA ARG A 151 2.68 -16.03 -5.36
C ARG A 151 1.56 -15.11 -5.86
N VAL A 152 1.61 -14.69 -7.12
CA VAL A 152 0.65 -13.75 -7.71
C VAL A 152 -0.45 -14.54 -8.43
N PRO A 153 -1.73 -14.39 -8.06
CA PRO A 153 -2.83 -15.01 -8.79
C PRO A 153 -2.86 -14.51 -10.24
N ARG A 154 -2.98 -15.42 -11.22
CA ARG A 154 -3.00 -15.06 -12.65
C ARG A 154 -4.05 -13.99 -12.99
N ARG A 155 -5.23 -14.04 -12.36
CA ARG A 155 -6.30 -13.05 -12.54
C ARG A 155 -5.97 -11.64 -12.03
N LEU A 156 -4.97 -11.52 -11.17
CA LEU A 156 -4.48 -10.24 -10.60
C LEU A 156 -3.06 -9.91 -11.09
N ALA A 157 -2.53 -10.65 -12.06
CA ALA A 157 -1.20 -10.40 -12.58
C ALA A 157 -1.17 -9.06 -13.32
N MET A 158 -0.24 -8.20 -12.92
CA MET A 158 -0.06 -6.90 -13.57
C MET A 158 0.49 -7.08 -14.99
N ARG A 159 0.04 -6.24 -15.93
CA ARG A 159 0.44 -6.30 -17.35
C ARG A 159 1.95 -6.17 -17.57
N TRP A 160 2.67 -5.47 -16.69
CA TRP A 160 4.13 -5.33 -16.80
C TRP A 160 4.89 -6.54 -16.23
N LEU A 161 4.23 -7.46 -15.54
CA LEU A 161 4.84 -8.64 -14.92
C LEU A 161 4.89 -9.84 -15.88
N VAL A 162 3.97 -9.88 -16.85
CA VAL A 162 3.78 -11.02 -17.75
C VAL A 162 4.02 -10.66 -19.20
N ASP A 163 4.35 -11.65 -20.02
CA ASP A 163 4.43 -11.55 -21.48
C ASP A 163 3.04 -11.69 -22.15
N ASP A 164 3.02 -11.71 -23.49
CA ASP A 164 1.79 -11.85 -24.28
C ASP A 164 1.12 -13.23 -24.13
N ALA A 165 1.86 -14.24 -23.68
CA ALA A 165 1.34 -15.57 -23.35
C ALA A 165 0.81 -15.66 -21.91
N GLY A 166 0.94 -14.58 -21.12
CA GLY A 166 0.52 -14.52 -19.72
C GLY A 166 1.47 -15.24 -18.77
N GLU A 167 2.73 -15.45 -19.15
CA GLU A 167 3.79 -16.01 -18.30
C GLU A 167 4.69 -14.92 -17.72
N ILE A 168 5.29 -15.19 -16.55
CA ILE A 168 6.19 -14.22 -15.91
C ILE A 168 7.41 -13.95 -16.79
N LEU A 169 7.72 -12.68 -16.97
CA LEU A 169 8.96 -12.24 -17.60
C LEU A 169 10.17 -12.64 -16.74
N ASP A 170 11.23 -13.16 -17.38
CA ASP A 170 12.46 -13.65 -16.72
C ASP A 170 13.07 -12.64 -15.74
N ALA A 171 13.01 -11.34 -16.06
CA ALA A 171 13.49 -10.25 -15.21
C ALA A 171 12.84 -10.23 -13.81
N PHE A 172 11.67 -10.84 -13.67
CA PHE A 172 10.84 -10.87 -12.47
C PHE A 172 10.66 -12.28 -11.87
N ALA A 173 11.11 -13.34 -12.55
CA ALA A 173 10.96 -14.73 -12.11
C ALA A 173 11.66 -15.04 -10.76
N ALA A 174 12.69 -14.28 -10.41
CA ALA A 174 13.36 -14.40 -9.10
C ALA A 174 12.55 -13.83 -7.92
N ASP A 175 11.56 -12.96 -8.18
CA ASP A 175 10.76 -12.31 -7.14
C ASP A 175 9.31 -12.80 -7.09
N TYR A 176 8.79 -13.35 -8.18
CA TYR A 176 7.37 -13.67 -8.35
C TYR A 176 7.19 -15.05 -8.98
N LEU A 177 6.06 -15.68 -8.68
CA LEU A 177 5.56 -16.86 -9.39
C LEU A 177 4.04 -16.75 -9.59
N LEU A 178 3.53 -17.23 -10.73
CA LEU A 178 2.09 -17.21 -11.00
C LEU A 178 1.40 -18.42 -10.37
N VAL A 179 0.22 -18.20 -9.79
CA VAL A 179 -0.66 -19.25 -9.27
C VAL A 179 -2.08 -19.14 -9.84
N GLY A 180 -2.81 -20.25 -9.82
CA GLY A 180 -4.15 -20.37 -10.40
C GLY A 180 -4.14 -20.89 -11.84
N SER A 181 -5.32 -21.25 -12.35
CA SER A 181 -5.47 -21.87 -13.66
C SER A 181 -5.36 -20.83 -14.80
N ARG A 182 -4.79 -21.27 -15.94
CA ARG A 182 -4.88 -20.53 -17.21
C ARG A 182 -6.30 -20.58 -17.80
N ARG A 183 -7.03 -21.66 -17.49
CA ARG A 183 -8.38 -21.94 -17.95
C ARG A 183 -9.38 -21.41 -16.94
N ARG A 184 -10.39 -20.66 -17.40
CA ARG A 184 -11.46 -20.14 -16.55
C ARG A 184 -12.47 -21.27 -16.27
N ASP A 185 -12.06 -22.30 -15.56
CA ASP A 185 -12.92 -23.43 -15.22
C ASP A 185 -13.71 -23.08 -13.96
N GLU A 186 -15.02 -23.37 -13.93
CA GLU A 186 -15.95 -22.99 -12.86
C GLU A 186 -15.51 -23.48 -11.47
N ALA A 187 -14.70 -24.54 -11.41
CA ALA A 187 -14.09 -25.08 -10.19
C ALA A 187 -13.08 -24.11 -9.53
N SER A 188 -12.40 -23.26 -10.30
CA SER A 188 -11.41 -22.29 -9.78
C SER A 188 -12.03 -21.16 -8.95
N ARG A 189 -13.36 -20.98 -9.02
CA ARG A 189 -14.09 -20.01 -8.20
C ARG A 189 -14.12 -20.38 -6.71
N GLY A 190 -14.06 -21.67 -6.38
CA GLY A 190 -14.11 -22.16 -4.99
C GLY A 190 -12.82 -21.88 -4.21
N ASP A 191 -11.68 -22.19 -4.82
CA ASP A 191 -10.35 -22.03 -4.19
C ASP A 191 -9.89 -20.56 -4.15
N ASP A 192 -10.27 -19.77 -5.16
CA ASP A 192 -10.01 -18.33 -5.17
C ASP A 192 -10.88 -17.58 -4.15
N ALA A 193 -12.10 -18.05 -3.90
CA ALA A 193 -12.93 -17.54 -2.82
C ALA A 193 -12.33 -17.89 -1.46
N ALA A 194 -11.77 -19.11 -1.27
CA ALA A 194 -11.07 -19.50 -0.05
C ALA A 194 -9.79 -18.67 0.20
N SER A 195 -9.01 -18.38 -0.84
CA SER A 195 -7.82 -17.51 -0.74
C SER A 195 -8.17 -16.03 -0.54
N ALA A 196 -9.29 -15.55 -1.10
CA ALA A 196 -9.84 -14.23 -0.77
C ALA A 196 -10.50 -14.19 0.63
N MET A 197 -11.00 -15.33 1.12
CA MET A 197 -11.56 -15.54 2.45
C MET A 197 -10.50 -15.84 3.52
N ALA A 198 -9.22 -16.01 3.16
CA ALA A 198 -8.12 -15.99 4.13
C ALA A 198 -8.03 -14.65 4.90
N ASN A 199 -8.82 -13.66 4.46
CA ASN A 199 -9.11 -12.41 5.17
C ASN A 199 -10.26 -12.52 6.21
N ARG A 200 -10.75 -13.72 6.52
CA ARG A 200 -11.65 -13.97 7.66
C ARG A 200 -10.80 -14.55 8.80
N GLN A 201 -10.69 -13.78 9.88
CA GLN A 201 -10.24 -14.36 11.15
C GLN A 201 -11.15 -15.53 11.55
N PRO A 202 -10.63 -16.51 12.33
CA PRO A 202 -11.48 -17.54 12.90
C PRO A 202 -12.63 -16.87 13.67
N ARG A 203 -13.82 -17.45 13.55
CA ARG A 203 -14.91 -17.11 14.46
C ARG A 203 -14.52 -17.69 15.82
N ASP A 204 -14.28 -16.82 16.78
CA ASP A 204 -14.39 -17.17 18.19
C ASP A 204 -15.87 -17.48 18.49
#